data_AF-A0A7V2L8T4-F1
#
_entry.id   AF-A0A7V2L8T4-F1
#
_cell.length_a   1.000
_cell.length_b   1.000
_cell.length_c   1.000
_cell.angle_alpha   90.00
_cell.angle_beta   90.00
_cell.angle_gamma   90.00
#
_symmetry.space_group_name_H-M   'P 1'
#
loop_
_entity.id
_entity.type
_entity.pdbx_description
1 polymer ?
#
loop_
_entity_poly.entity_id
_entity_poly.type
_entity_poly.pdbx_seq_one_letter_code
_entity_poly.pdbx_strand_id
1 'polypeptide(L)'
;MGKKPRALFLLPEGIFLRDDLICSGIFPSHLDGKPCPFADGGKMPKPQPLDEAKVSMHPKLGRVGDVAPPCVVEQLGPLREWRRREGVRYPSDLSPLRLYKCRQMFLLVVPGLAQGHHIQKESSPN
;
A
#
# COMPACT_ATOMS: atom_id res chain seq x y z
N MET A 1 6.50 8.21 21.74
CA MET A 1 5.23 8.09 20.99
C MET A 1 5.53 7.71 19.54
N GLY A 2 5.32 6.45 19.16
CA GLY A 2 5.63 5.98 17.81
C GLY A 2 4.60 6.50 16.79
N LYS A 3 5.05 7.20 15.74
CA LYS A 3 4.17 7.59 14.62
C LYS A 3 3.55 6.34 14.01
N LYS A 4 2.22 6.35 13.75
CA LYS A 4 1.51 5.25 13.08
C LYS A 4 2.18 4.92 11.72
N PRO A 5 2.29 3.63 11.36
CA PRO A 5 2.84 3.25 10.07
C PRO A 5 1.93 3.72 8.94
N ARG A 6 2.52 4.09 7.80
CA ARG A 6 1.76 4.50 6.60
C ARG A 6 1.38 3.30 5.73
N ALA A 7 2.11 2.20 5.87
CA ALA A 7 1.78 0.91 5.26
C ALA A 7 2.27 -0.23 6.15
N LEU A 8 1.64 -1.40 5.98
CA LEU A 8 2.09 -2.65 6.55
C LEU A 8 2.45 -3.59 5.40
N PHE A 9 3.68 -4.09 5.39
CA PHE A 9 4.21 -4.99 4.38
C PHE A 9 3.96 -6.45 4.79
N LEU A 10 3.36 -7.22 3.90
CA LEU A 10 3.06 -8.63 4.12
C LEU A 10 4.22 -9.49 3.60
N LEU A 11 4.83 -10.26 4.51
CA LEU A 11 5.81 -11.28 4.16
C LEU A 11 5.14 -12.64 3.87
N PRO A 12 5.82 -13.56 3.16
CA PRO A 12 5.30 -14.90 2.84
C PRO A 12 4.84 -15.69 4.06
N GLU A 13 5.49 -15.49 5.21
CA GLU A 13 5.18 -16.18 6.47
C GLU A 13 3.90 -15.66 7.15
N GLY A 14 3.22 -14.66 6.56
CA GLY A 14 2.07 -13.99 7.15
C GLY A 14 2.43 -12.92 8.18
N ILE A 15 3.70 -12.53 8.23
CA ILE A 15 4.19 -11.49 9.12
C ILE A 15 3.95 -10.13 8.48
N PHE A 16 3.45 -9.18 9.26
CA PHE A 16 3.37 -7.78 8.85
C PHE A 16 4.52 -6.97 9.42
N LEU A 17 5.29 -6.34 8.54
CA LEU A 17 6.32 -5.37 8.90
C LEU A 17 5.84 -3.95 8.63
N ARG A 18 6.32 -3.01 9.44
CA ARG A 18 5.98 -1.60 9.25
C ARG A 18 6.77 -1.00 8.10
N ASP A 19 6.21 0.05 7.51
CA ASP A 19 6.85 0.75 6.39
C ASP A 19 8.22 1.33 6.71
N ASP A 20 8.45 1.77 7.94
CA ASP A 20 9.75 2.29 8.36
C ASP A 20 10.85 1.24 8.45
N LEU A 21 10.54 -0.06 8.51
CA LEU A 21 11.55 -1.12 8.42
C LEU A 21 11.94 -1.40 6.96
N ILE A 22 10.95 -1.37 6.06
CA ILE A 22 11.17 -1.69 4.64
C ILE A 22 11.67 -0.49 3.85
N CYS A 23 10.98 0.64 3.95
CA CYS A 23 11.26 1.81 3.14
C CYS A 23 12.55 2.53 3.54
N SER A 24 13.05 2.33 4.76
CA SER A 24 14.35 2.85 5.20
C SER A 24 15.55 1.99 4.78
N GLY A 25 15.30 0.77 4.26
CA GLY A 25 16.36 -0.17 3.91
C GLY A 25 16.88 -1.01 5.08
N ILE A 26 16.28 -0.90 6.28
CA ILE A 26 16.66 -1.74 7.45
C ILE A 26 16.37 -3.22 7.18
N PHE A 27 15.30 -3.53 6.46
CA PHE A 27 14.90 -4.90 6.13
C PHE A 27 14.21 -4.95 4.75
N PRO A 28 14.32 -6.04 3.98
CA PRO A 28 15.24 -7.17 4.12
C PRO A 28 16.66 -6.84 3.64
N SER A 29 17.62 -7.69 4.02
CA SER A 29 19.05 -7.52 3.72
C SER A 29 19.39 -7.33 2.23
N HIS A 30 18.54 -7.81 1.31
CA HIS A 30 18.73 -7.62 -0.14
C HIS A 30 18.55 -6.17 -0.62
N LEU A 31 18.11 -5.26 0.25
CA LEU A 31 18.11 -3.82 -0.04
C LEU A 31 19.48 -3.18 0.23
N ASP A 32 20.51 -3.96 0.60
CA ASP A 32 21.89 -3.50 0.88
C ASP A 32 21.95 -2.33 1.88
N GLY A 33 20.98 -2.26 2.82
CA GLY A 33 20.87 -1.13 3.74
C GLY A 33 20.46 0.19 3.10
N LYS A 34 20.14 0.21 1.79
CA LYS A 34 19.74 1.41 1.05
C LYS A 34 18.24 1.64 1.19
N PRO A 35 17.81 2.87 1.49
CA PRO A 35 16.40 3.22 1.48
C PRO A 35 15.75 2.93 0.13
N CYS A 36 14.46 2.59 0.17
CA CYS A 36 13.68 2.44 -1.05
C CYS A 36 13.74 3.75 -1.86
N PRO A 37 14.00 3.72 -3.18
CA PRO A 37 14.13 4.95 -4.00
C PRO A 37 12.88 5.83 -4.02
N PHE A 38 11.73 5.25 -3.66
CA PHE A 38 10.44 5.92 -3.64
C PHE A 38 10.00 6.30 -2.22
N ALA A 39 10.85 6.07 -1.22
CA ALA A 39 10.54 6.39 0.17
C ALA A 39 10.51 7.90 0.40
N ASP A 40 9.58 8.34 1.25
CA ASP A 40 9.51 9.69 1.80
C ASP A 40 10.10 9.67 3.21
N GLY A 41 11.37 10.06 3.34
CA GLY A 41 12.09 10.07 4.63
C GLY A 41 12.17 8.69 5.29
N GLY A 42 12.42 7.63 4.50
CA GLY A 42 12.48 6.24 4.98
C GLY A 42 11.11 5.62 5.28
N LYS A 43 10.02 6.26 4.86
CA LYS A 43 8.64 5.77 5.01
C LYS A 43 7.95 5.59 3.67
N MET A 44 6.82 4.90 3.67
CA MET A 44 5.96 4.81 2.49
C MET A 44 5.53 6.22 2.07
N PRO A 45 5.64 6.62 0.78
CA PRO A 45 5.11 7.89 0.30
C PRO A 45 3.60 7.97 0.53
N LYS A 46 3.09 9.17 0.80
CA LYS A 46 1.65 9.36 1.02
C LYS A 46 0.85 8.92 -0.22
N PRO A 47 -0.31 8.26 -0.05
CA PRO A 47 -1.21 7.98 -1.15
C PRO A 47 -1.61 9.25 -1.90
N GLN A 48 -1.71 9.13 -3.23
CA GLN A 48 -2.15 10.19 -4.12
C GLN A 48 -3.34 9.68 -4.96
N PRO A 49 -4.26 10.57 -5.37
CA PRO A 49 -5.32 10.20 -6.31
C PRO A 49 -4.74 9.67 -7.63
N LEU A 50 -5.46 8.73 -8.23
CA LEU A 50 -5.21 8.25 -9.58
C LEU A 50 -6.00 9.11 -10.56
N ASP A 51 -5.29 9.77 -11.48
CA ASP A 51 -5.89 10.50 -12.58
C ASP A 51 -6.08 9.60 -13.82
N GLU A 52 -6.72 10.14 -14.85
CA GLU A 52 -6.99 9.43 -16.11
C GLU A 52 -5.71 8.93 -16.77
N ALA A 53 -4.69 9.79 -16.89
CA ALA A 53 -3.43 9.44 -17.54
C ALA A 53 -2.74 8.24 -16.85
N LYS A 54 -2.70 8.26 -15.52
CA LYS A 54 -2.06 7.21 -14.71
C LYS A 54 -2.83 5.89 -14.78
N VAL A 55 -4.16 5.93 -14.80
CA VAL A 55 -5.00 4.74 -14.96
C VAL A 55 -4.88 4.17 -16.38
N SER A 56 -4.82 5.02 -17.41
CA SER A 56 -4.61 4.58 -18.79
C SER A 56 -3.26 3.89 -18.99
N MET A 57 -2.18 4.43 -18.40
CA MET A 57 -0.85 3.81 -18.47
C MET A 57 -0.72 2.58 -17.58
N HIS A 58 -1.42 2.55 -16.44
CA HIS A 58 -1.31 1.50 -15.44
C HIS A 58 -2.71 1.09 -14.93
N PRO A 59 -3.51 0.38 -15.76
CA PRO A 59 -4.89 0.02 -15.41
C PRO A 59 -4.97 -0.91 -14.20
N LYS A 60 -3.85 -1.57 -13.87
CA LYS A 60 -3.72 -2.42 -12.68
C LYS A 60 -3.67 -1.66 -11.36
N LEU A 61 -3.53 -0.33 -11.36
CA LEU A 61 -3.49 0.47 -10.12
C LEU A 61 -4.88 0.66 -9.49
N GLY A 62 -5.95 0.58 -10.29
CA GLY A 62 -7.30 0.88 -9.85
C GLY A 62 -8.05 1.73 -10.89
N ARG A 63 -8.98 2.55 -10.41
CA ARG A 63 -9.82 3.43 -11.22
C ARG A 63 -9.48 4.90 -10.98
N VAL A 64 -9.96 5.77 -11.86
CA VAL A 64 -9.84 7.22 -11.66
C VAL A 64 -10.54 7.61 -10.36
N GLY A 65 -9.85 8.41 -9.53
CA GLY A 65 -10.34 8.82 -8.22
C GLY A 65 -10.03 7.86 -7.08
N ASP A 66 -9.61 6.61 -7.34
CA ASP A 66 -8.97 5.79 -6.31
C ASP A 66 -7.68 6.49 -5.81
N VAL A 67 -7.22 6.13 -4.62
CA VAL A 67 -5.94 6.61 -4.07
C VAL A 67 -4.95 5.46 -3.91
N ALA A 68 -3.69 5.70 -4.25
CA ALA A 68 -2.61 4.73 -4.06
C ALA A 68 -1.27 5.42 -3.83
N PRO A 69 -0.33 4.83 -3.07
CA PRO A 69 1.04 5.32 -3.01
C PRO A 69 1.67 5.34 -4.42
N PRO A 70 2.46 6.36 -4.77
CA PRO A 70 3.06 6.49 -6.11
C PRO A 70 4.05 5.36 -6.46
N CYS A 71 4.53 4.61 -5.46
CA CYS A 71 5.41 3.47 -5.66
C CYS A 71 4.67 2.14 -5.90
N VAL A 72 3.34 2.11 -5.84
CA VAL A 72 2.54 0.93 -6.19
C VAL A 72 2.52 0.76 -7.70
N VAL A 73 2.57 -0.50 -8.15
CA VAL A 73 2.49 -0.88 -9.58
C VAL A 73 1.27 -1.73 -9.90
N GLU A 74 0.67 -2.36 -8.89
CA GLU A 74 -0.47 -3.26 -9.07
C GLU A 74 -1.30 -3.33 -7.78
N GLN A 75 -2.62 -3.24 -7.92
CA GLN A 75 -3.60 -3.54 -6.88
C GLN A 75 -4.07 -4.98 -7.07
N LEU A 76 -3.78 -5.83 -6.08
CA LEU A 76 -4.04 -7.29 -6.13
C LEU A 76 -5.42 -7.68 -5.59
N GLY A 77 -6.25 -6.68 -5.26
CA GLY A 77 -7.60 -6.87 -4.76
C GLY A 77 -7.69 -6.85 -3.22
N PRO A 78 -8.80 -7.36 -2.66
CA PRO A 78 -9.06 -7.33 -1.23
C PRO A 78 -8.18 -8.34 -0.48
N LEU A 79 -7.60 -7.94 0.66
CA LEU A 79 -6.72 -8.81 1.44
C LEU A 79 -7.45 -10.10 1.89
N ARG A 80 -8.74 -10.02 2.23
CA ARG A 80 -9.59 -11.18 2.59
C ARG A 80 -9.57 -12.35 1.60
N GLU A 81 -9.35 -12.09 0.32
CA GLU A 81 -9.30 -13.14 -0.69
C GLU A 81 -7.98 -13.92 -0.62
N TRP A 82 -6.91 -13.27 -0.19
CA TRP A 82 -5.59 -13.87 -0.02
C TRP A 82 -5.51 -14.81 1.18
N ARG A 83 -6.23 -14.53 2.28
CA ARG A 83 -6.35 -15.46 3.42
C ARG A 83 -6.81 -16.86 2.99
N ARG A 84 -7.75 -16.90 2.04
CA ARG A 84 -8.36 -18.16 1.57
C ARG A 84 -7.46 -18.90 0.60
N ARG A 85 -6.74 -18.18 -0.27
CA ARG A 85 -5.94 -18.77 -1.34
C ARG A 85 -4.58 -19.26 -0.87
N GLU A 86 -3.89 -18.46 -0.07
CA GLU A 86 -2.48 -18.68 0.29
C GLU A 86 -2.32 -19.24 1.71
N GLY A 87 -3.41 -19.45 2.46
CA GLY A 87 -3.36 -19.93 3.84
C GLY A 87 -2.74 -18.95 4.85
N VAL A 88 -2.51 -17.70 4.43
CA VAL A 88 -1.84 -16.67 5.22
C VAL A 88 -2.73 -16.19 6.37
N ARG A 89 -2.22 -16.24 7.60
CA ARG A 89 -2.93 -15.76 8.80
C ARG A 89 -2.57 -14.31 9.08
N TYR A 90 -3.58 -13.49 9.38
CA TYR A 90 -3.38 -12.09 9.75
C TYR A 90 -4.55 -11.54 10.58
N PRO A 91 -4.34 -10.43 11.31
CA PRO A 91 -5.37 -9.80 12.13
C PRO A 91 -6.66 -9.49 11.34
N SER A 92 -7.83 -9.73 11.95
CA SER A 92 -9.14 -9.63 11.26
C SER A 92 -9.47 -8.20 10.81
N ASP A 93 -8.98 -7.20 11.52
CA ASP A 93 -9.09 -5.76 11.24
C ASP A 93 -8.41 -5.34 9.92
N LEU A 94 -7.46 -6.12 9.41
CA LEU A 94 -6.82 -5.86 8.11
C LEU A 94 -7.60 -6.43 6.92
N SER A 95 -8.57 -7.33 7.15
CA SER A 95 -9.37 -7.98 6.10
C SER A 95 -10.08 -7.05 5.10
N PRO A 96 -10.60 -5.85 5.49
CA PRO A 96 -11.25 -4.96 4.55
C PRO A 96 -10.28 -4.15 3.67
N LEU A 97 -8.97 -4.18 3.97
CA LEU A 97 -7.98 -3.42 3.22
C LEU A 97 -7.66 -4.06 1.88
N ARG A 98 -7.15 -3.24 0.95
CA ARG A 98 -6.62 -3.69 -0.33
C ARG A 98 -5.16 -4.09 -0.22
N LEU A 99 -4.80 -5.16 -0.91
CA LEU A 99 -3.43 -5.60 -1.09
C LEU A 99 -2.85 -4.95 -2.36
N TYR A 100 -1.64 -4.43 -2.23
CA TYR A 100 -0.90 -3.78 -3.29
C TYR A 100 0.48 -4.42 -3.45
N LYS A 101 1.05 -4.29 -4.64
CA LYS A 101 2.43 -4.62 -4.94
C LYS A 101 3.20 -3.34 -5.28
N CYS A 102 4.33 -3.13 -4.63
CA CYS A 102 5.19 -1.97 -4.91
C CYS A 102 6.25 -2.27 -5.98
N ARG A 103 6.96 -1.23 -6.43
CA ARG A 103 8.09 -1.32 -7.37
C ARG A 103 9.25 -2.19 -6.90
N GLN A 104 9.38 -2.41 -5.59
CA GLN A 104 10.35 -3.33 -4.99
C GLN A 104 9.78 -4.75 -4.82
N MET A 105 8.65 -5.05 -5.46
CA MET A 105 7.98 -6.36 -5.49
C MET A 105 7.40 -6.84 -4.15
N PHE A 106 7.49 -6.07 -3.08
CA PHE A 106 6.83 -6.39 -1.83
C PHE A 106 5.31 -6.21 -1.89
N LEU A 107 4.62 -7.05 -1.13
CA LEU A 107 3.20 -6.96 -0.86
C LEU A 107 2.96 -6.03 0.33
N LEU A 108 1.95 -5.17 0.25
CA LEU A 108 1.62 -4.23 1.31
C LEU A 108 0.13 -3.88 1.36
N VAL A 109 -0.32 -3.48 2.54
CA VAL A 109 -1.61 -2.83 2.76
C VAL A 109 -1.40 -1.42 3.30
N VAL A 110 -2.29 -0.51 2.94
CA VAL A 110 -2.25 0.89 3.40
C VAL A 110 -3.42 1.09 4.36
N PRO A 111 -3.17 1.30 5.66
CA PRO A 111 -4.22 1.62 6.62
C PRO A 111 -5.04 2.84 6.16
N GLY A 112 -6.37 2.75 6.29
CA GLY A 112 -7.29 3.79 5.82
C GLY A 112 -7.71 3.67 4.35
N LEU A 113 -7.05 2.83 3.55
CA LEU A 113 -7.48 2.50 2.19
C LEU A 113 -8.28 1.20 2.18
N ALA A 114 -9.50 1.28 2.71
CA ALA A 114 -10.51 0.21 2.60
C ALA A 114 -11.19 0.23 1.22
N GLN A 115 -12.03 -0.77 0.93
CA GLN A 115 -12.81 -0.81 -0.30
C GLN A 115 -13.63 0.47 -0.49
N GLY A 116 -13.26 1.26 -1.51
CA GLY A 116 -14.07 2.37 -2.03
C GLY A 116 -13.98 3.65 -1.21
N HIS A 117 -12.88 4.38 -1.34
CA HIS A 117 -12.93 5.83 -1.11
C HIS A 117 -13.15 6.53 -2.45
N HIS A 118 -14.42 6.84 -2.73
CA HIS A 118 -14.75 8.05 -3.48
C HIS A 118 -14.22 9.23 -2.67
N ILE A 119 -13.45 10.11 -3.29
CA ILE A 119 -13.30 11.48 -2.79
C ILE A 119 -14.70 12.09 -2.83
N GLN A 120 -15.35 12.23 -1.67
CA GLN A 120 -16.41 13.24 -1.56
C GLN A 120 -15.72 14.58 -1.82
N LYS A 121 -16.06 15.21 -2.94
CA LYS A 121 -15.73 16.61 -3.16
C LYS A 121 -16.31 17.39 -1.97
N GLU A 122 -15.48 18.05 -1.18
CA GLU A 122 -15.94 19.13 -0.32
C GLU A 122 -16.52 20.21 -1.24
N SER A 123 -17.84 20.20 -1.39
CA SER A 123 -18.60 21.33 -1.87
C SER A 123 -18.53 22.41 -0.81
N SER A 124 -17.59 23.36 -0.94
CA SER A 124 -17.71 24.66 -0.28
C SER A 124 -18.78 25.46 -1.03
N PRO A 125 -19.86 25.91 -0.36
CA PRO A 125 -20.73 26.93 -0.92
C PRO A 125 -20.06 28.30 -0.70
N ASN A 126 -20.04 29.12 -1.75
CA ASN A 126 -19.95 30.57 -1.63
C ASN A 126 -20.97 31.18 -2.58
#